data_AF-A0A6C0UKQ9-F1
#
_entry.id   AF-A0A6C0UKQ9-F1
#
_cell.length_a   1.000
_cell.length_b   1.000
_cell.length_c   1.000
_cell.angle_alpha   90.00
_cell.angle_beta   90.00
_cell.angle_gamma   90.00
#
_symmetry.space_group_name_H-M   'P 1'
#
loop_
_entity.id
_entity.type
_entity.pdbx_description
1 polymer ?
#
loop_
_entity_poly.entity_id
_entity_poly.type
_entity_poly.pdbx_seq_one_letter_code
_entity_poly.pdbx_strand_id
1 'polypeptide(L)'
;MKQSNRFALITFLVVVLLVGTATPVAVAVPGDAVSSEVATDPLDIGLASGHDMVVNSHESDASRDVEVETEDGEIEQHGDDVEVEDDEADFDFESNEDDDEVDVEFDGLDIEQNDEDVAVEDDEAELDFENDGDEVEAKSGDHEIEQDDDDLEVEDHEDGLDFESEDGGDVVDVEFEDNEIEQRGKSVDVETDEVEYERGGNKFEDDASDLEFENDDVDVERDHGEVEIETDEHEIEHDGEELEVEKAGFHFENLGKEDDVDVEADDIEVEQEGDDAEVEDANGLDFENEDDRLDFEDATGTVDLEVTDEMADIEFDGGEIEQIEDALEVEIDDVDFENDGDRLEFETEDHDIEQDDDSVDVEDHEDGIDFESEDGGDDVEFETDEHEIEQHDDDLEVEDHEDDVEFENDDDEVEFETDEHEIEQRGDAVEVETHGIELESDGETVDLERDEHEDIEVGAFLDDLTRDEIIELGTETGADDLDDLADMDLDELDNDEIEMLERMLSHDGETDGE
;
A
#
# COMPACT_ATOMS: atom_id res chain seq x y z
N MET A 1 -11.32 -23.16 -16.96
CA MET A 1 -11.10 -23.44 -18.40
C MET A 1 -9.67 -22.97 -18.69
N LYS A 2 -8.81 -23.82 -19.26
CA LYS A 2 -7.36 -23.55 -19.42
C LYS A 2 -7.09 -22.64 -20.63
N GLN A 3 -6.51 -21.47 -20.41
CA GLN A 3 -5.90 -20.60 -21.42
C GLN A 3 -4.62 -20.03 -20.77
N SER A 4 -3.49 -20.74 -20.81
CA SER A 4 -2.44 -20.66 -21.85
C SER A 4 -1.77 -19.29 -21.97
N ASN A 5 -0.98 -18.93 -20.96
CA ASN A 5 0.10 -17.94 -21.07
C ASN A 5 1.07 -18.36 -22.17
N ARG A 6 1.21 -17.51 -23.19
CA ARG A 6 2.24 -17.63 -24.22
C ARG A 6 3.15 -16.42 -24.11
N PHE A 7 4.08 -16.48 -23.16
CA PHE A 7 5.26 -15.62 -23.16
C PHE A 7 6.10 -15.95 -24.40
N ALA A 8 6.11 -15.03 -25.37
CA ALA A 8 6.97 -15.08 -26.52
C ALA A 8 8.31 -14.43 -26.15
N LEU A 9 9.30 -15.29 -25.90
CA LEU A 9 10.69 -14.94 -25.64
C LEU A 9 11.31 -14.35 -26.93
N ILE A 10 11.40 -13.03 -27.04
CA ILE A 10 12.12 -12.38 -28.15
C ILE A 10 13.62 -12.51 -27.89
N THR A 11 14.27 -13.16 -28.84
CA THR A 11 15.66 -13.63 -28.79
C THR A 11 16.56 -12.55 -29.36
N PHE A 12 17.49 -12.03 -28.55
CA PHE A 12 18.55 -11.12 -29.00
C PHE A 12 19.44 -11.79 -30.07
N LEU A 13 19.47 -11.20 -31.26
CA LEU A 13 20.30 -11.63 -32.39
C LEU A 13 21.67 -10.96 -32.29
N VAL A 14 22.64 -11.63 -31.67
CA VAL A 14 24.04 -11.21 -31.69
C VAL A 14 24.67 -11.65 -33.02
N VAL A 15 24.91 -10.71 -33.93
CA VAL A 15 25.75 -10.93 -35.12
C VAL A 15 27.20 -10.78 -34.70
N VAL A 16 27.83 -11.91 -34.36
CA VAL A 16 29.29 -12.04 -34.32
C VAL A 16 29.79 -12.18 -35.75
N LEU A 17 30.54 -11.21 -36.25
CA LEU A 17 31.39 -11.39 -37.43
C LEU A 17 32.87 -11.34 -37.00
N LEU A 18 33.38 -12.51 -36.66
CA LEU A 18 34.77 -12.74 -36.27
C LEU A 18 35.36 -13.80 -37.22
N VAL A 19 35.95 -13.41 -38.34
CA VAL A 19 37.02 -14.12 -39.08
C VAL A 19 37.67 -13.09 -40.03
N GLY A 20 38.97 -12.85 -40.08
CA GLY A 20 40.05 -13.57 -39.43
C GLY A 20 41.39 -12.92 -39.74
N THR A 21 42.30 -13.19 -38.83
CA THR A 21 43.74 -12.95 -38.90
C THR A 21 44.35 -13.47 -40.19
N ALA A 22 45.08 -12.61 -40.91
CA ALA A 22 46.11 -13.04 -41.86
C ALA A 22 47.44 -12.35 -41.50
N THR A 23 48.35 -13.15 -40.97
CA THR A 23 49.78 -12.90 -40.83
C THR A 23 50.41 -12.31 -42.12
N PRO A 24 51.46 -11.48 -42.02
CA PRO A 24 52.22 -11.03 -43.18
C PRO A 24 52.95 -12.23 -43.81
N VAL A 25 52.44 -12.73 -44.94
CA VAL A 25 53.19 -13.65 -45.79
C VAL A 25 53.97 -12.80 -46.79
N ALA A 26 55.28 -12.77 -46.57
CA ALA A 26 56.27 -12.33 -47.53
C ALA A 26 56.03 -12.98 -48.91
N VAL A 27 55.78 -12.16 -49.93
CA VAL A 27 56.08 -12.51 -51.31
C VAL A 27 57.42 -11.89 -51.62
N ALA A 28 58.44 -12.76 -51.59
CA ALA A 28 59.76 -12.47 -52.08
C ALA A 28 59.70 -12.15 -53.58
N VAL A 29 60.26 -11.00 -53.89
CA VAL A 29 60.84 -10.61 -55.18
C VAL A 29 61.66 -11.76 -55.79
N PRO A 30 61.57 -11.94 -57.11
CA PRO A 30 62.74 -12.11 -57.94
C PRO A 30 62.71 -10.98 -59.00
N GLY A 31 63.60 -10.01 -58.98
CA GLY A 31 65.03 -10.23 -59.03
C GLY A 31 65.40 -10.51 -60.49
N ASP A 32 65.52 -9.45 -61.28
CA ASP A 32 66.62 -9.40 -62.24
C ASP A 32 67.28 -8.03 -62.14
N ALA A 33 68.48 -8.06 -61.57
CA ALA A 33 69.40 -6.96 -61.61
C ALA A 33 69.94 -6.87 -63.03
N VAL A 34 69.74 -5.73 -63.69
CA VAL A 34 70.66 -5.26 -64.72
C VAL A 34 71.37 -4.03 -64.20
N SER A 35 72.48 -4.31 -63.54
CA SER A 35 73.63 -3.43 -63.51
C SER A 35 74.22 -3.40 -64.92
N SER A 36 74.31 -2.24 -65.57
CA SER A 36 75.45 -1.88 -66.43
C SER A 36 75.22 -0.54 -67.13
N GLU A 37 76.16 0.38 -66.89
CA GLU A 37 76.83 1.22 -67.90
C GLU A 37 75.90 2.19 -68.65
N VAL A 38 75.92 3.50 -68.32
CA VAL A 38 76.87 4.46 -68.92
C VAL A 38 77.56 3.89 -70.17
N ALA A 39 76.79 3.75 -71.24
CA ALA A 39 77.32 3.83 -72.59
C ALA A 39 77.23 5.28 -73.03
N THR A 40 78.31 6.02 -72.80
CA THR A 40 78.61 7.23 -73.54
C THR A 40 78.87 6.85 -74.99
N ASP A 41 77.82 6.84 -75.81
CA ASP A 41 77.99 7.09 -77.24
C ASP A 41 77.46 8.50 -77.50
N PRO A 42 78.33 9.45 -77.86
CA PRO A 42 77.93 10.83 -78.04
C PRO A 42 76.94 10.94 -79.20
N LEU A 43 75.89 11.72 -79.01
CA LEU A 43 75.16 12.28 -80.13
C LEU A 43 76.19 13.05 -80.98
N ASP A 44 76.44 12.54 -82.18
CA ASP A 44 77.16 13.18 -83.27
C ASP A 44 76.33 14.39 -83.72
N ILE A 45 76.38 15.46 -82.93
CA ILE A 45 75.97 16.80 -83.35
C ILE A 45 77.09 17.27 -84.27
N GLY A 46 76.89 17.03 -85.56
CA GLY A 46 77.73 17.57 -86.61
C GLY A 46 77.78 19.08 -86.51
N LEU A 47 78.82 19.60 -85.84
CA LEU A 47 79.23 20.99 -85.86
C LEU A 47 79.58 21.37 -87.31
N ALA A 48 78.55 21.83 -88.03
CA ALA A 48 78.71 22.57 -89.26
C ALA A 48 79.27 23.94 -88.89
N SER A 49 80.60 24.02 -88.93
CA SER A 49 81.42 25.22 -89.04
C SER A 49 80.69 26.42 -89.66
N GLY A 50 80.41 27.41 -88.83
CA GLY A 50 80.37 28.81 -89.24
C GLY A 50 79.32 29.65 -88.54
N HIS A 51 79.67 30.24 -87.41
CA HIS A 51 79.39 31.65 -87.11
C HIS A 51 80.37 32.14 -86.04
N ASP A 52 80.66 33.43 -86.11
CA ASP A 52 81.81 34.11 -85.51
C ASP A 52 81.51 34.36 -84.03
N MET A 53 82.11 33.59 -83.12
CA MET A 53 81.97 33.79 -81.68
C MET A 53 82.85 34.98 -81.27
N VAL A 54 82.24 36.14 -81.03
CA VAL A 54 82.93 37.36 -80.59
C VAL A 54 82.97 37.37 -79.07
N VAL A 55 83.95 36.69 -78.48
CA VAL A 55 84.22 36.81 -77.03
C VAL A 55 84.99 38.11 -76.82
N ASN A 56 84.32 39.13 -76.27
CA ASN A 56 84.92 40.45 -76.06
C ASN A 56 85.67 40.51 -74.73
N SER A 57 86.76 39.75 -74.58
CA SER A 57 87.52 39.74 -73.32
C SER A 57 88.36 41.02 -73.13
N HIS A 58 87.90 41.97 -72.32
CA HIS A 58 88.73 43.06 -71.79
C HIS A 58 89.33 42.63 -70.43
N GLU A 59 90.66 42.67 -70.32
CA GLU A 59 91.37 42.35 -69.07
C GLU A 59 91.56 43.59 -68.18
N SER A 60 90.98 43.57 -66.97
CA SER A 60 91.64 43.98 -65.73
C SER A 60 90.75 43.72 -64.51
N ASP A 61 91.27 42.94 -63.55
CA ASP A 61 90.80 42.68 -62.17
C ASP A 61 89.52 43.39 -61.66
N ALA A 62 88.56 42.54 -61.26
CA ALA A 62 87.22 42.75 -60.64
C ALA A 62 86.08 42.62 -61.66
N SER A 63 85.32 41.51 -61.53
CA SER A 63 84.24 40.96 -62.39
C SER A 63 84.57 40.84 -63.88
N ARG A 64 84.52 39.61 -64.41
CA ARG A 64 84.67 39.38 -65.85
C ARG A 64 83.25 39.40 -66.41
N ASP A 65 82.88 40.53 -66.97
CA ASP A 65 81.57 40.61 -67.62
C ASP A 65 81.67 39.89 -68.97
N VAL A 66 80.78 38.92 -69.20
CA VAL A 66 80.74 38.10 -70.41
C VAL A 66 79.36 38.23 -71.03
N GLU A 67 79.29 39.00 -72.12
CA GLU A 67 78.09 39.12 -72.96
C GLU A 67 78.27 38.20 -74.18
N VAL A 68 77.28 37.34 -74.44
CA VAL A 68 77.22 36.46 -75.61
C VAL A 68 75.89 36.68 -76.31
N GLU A 69 75.90 37.51 -77.35
CA GLU A 69 74.77 37.62 -78.28
C GLU A 69 74.66 36.35 -79.13
N THR A 70 73.47 35.75 -79.15
CA THR A 70 73.12 34.65 -80.04
C THR A 70 72.14 35.13 -81.12
N GLU A 71 71.69 34.24 -82.02
CA GLU A 71 70.68 34.64 -83.03
C GLU A 71 69.29 34.78 -82.42
N ASP A 72 69.06 34.13 -81.29
CA ASP A 72 67.75 33.88 -80.70
C ASP A 72 67.68 34.39 -79.23
N GLY A 73 68.66 35.18 -78.77
CA GLY A 73 68.70 35.66 -77.39
C GLY A 73 70.07 36.15 -76.93
N GLU A 74 70.16 36.61 -75.69
CA GLU A 74 71.38 37.11 -75.05
C GLU A 74 71.72 36.36 -73.75
N ILE A 75 73.01 36.18 -73.50
CA ILE A 75 73.54 35.63 -72.24
C ILE A 75 74.51 36.66 -71.69
N GLU A 76 74.19 37.25 -70.56
CA GLU A 76 75.04 38.18 -69.84
C GLU A 76 75.50 37.54 -68.53
N GLN A 77 76.79 37.66 -68.23
CA GLN A 77 77.34 37.32 -66.91
C GLN A 77 78.03 38.57 -66.39
N HIS A 78 77.62 39.10 -65.24
CA HIS A 78 78.29 40.22 -64.59
C HIS A 78 78.84 39.76 -63.24
N GLY A 79 80.14 39.45 -63.19
CA GLY A 79 80.73 38.86 -61.99
C GLY A 79 80.26 37.43 -61.80
N ASP A 80 79.51 37.19 -60.74
CA ASP A 80 78.93 35.88 -60.43
C ASP A 80 77.44 35.79 -60.80
N ASP A 81 76.81 36.92 -61.13
CA ASP A 81 75.43 37.02 -61.63
C ASP A 81 75.35 36.57 -63.09
N VAL A 82 74.24 35.91 -63.45
CA VAL A 82 73.99 35.40 -64.81
C VAL A 82 72.55 35.70 -65.20
N GLU A 83 72.40 36.33 -66.36
CA GLU A 83 71.13 36.64 -67.02
C GLU A 83 71.12 35.95 -68.40
N VAL A 84 70.01 35.31 -68.76
CA VAL A 84 69.80 34.66 -70.05
C VAL A 84 68.39 35.01 -70.53
N GLU A 85 68.30 35.70 -71.66
CA GLU A 85 67.04 36.03 -72.32
C GLU A 85 66.98 35.28 -73.66
N ASP A 86 65.91 34.53 -73.94
CA ASP A 86 65.61 33.92 -75.25
C ASP A 86 64.38 34.59 -75.87
N ASP A 87 64.64 35.48 -76.83
CA ASP A 87 63.64 36.26 -77.56
C ASP A 87 62.63 35.38 -78.34
N GLU A 88 62.95 34.11 -78.65
CA GLU A 88 62.08 33.21 -79.42
C GLU A 88 61.30 32.22 -78.57
N ALA A 89 61.82 31.85 -77.40
CA ALA A 89 61.24 30.84 -76.52
C ALA A 89 60.48 31.42 -75.32
N ASP A 90 60.40 32.75 -75.18
CA ASP A 90 59.82 33.41 -74.00
C ASP A 90 60.41 32.80 -72.71
N PHE A 91 61.74 32.60 -72.72
CA PHE A 91 62.51 32.02 -71.62
C PHE A 91 63.44 33.10 -71.08
N ASP A 92 63.27 33.44 -69.81
CA ASP A 92 64.14 34.36 -69.09
C ASP A 92 64.69 33.65 -67.85
N PHE A 93 65.98 33.81 -67.59
CA PHE A 93 66.67 33.27 -66.42
C PHE A 93 67.56 34.35 -65.84
N GLU A 94 67.40 34.68 -64.58
CA GLU A 94 68.23 35.61 -63.83
C GLU A 94 68.76 34.92 -62.57
N SER A 95 70.01 35.18 -62.22
CA SER A 95 70.59 34.72 -60.96
C SER A 95 71.52 35.79 -60.41
N ASN A 96 71.35 36.10 -59.13
CA ASN A 96 72.06 37.15 -58.41
C ASN A 96 72.77 36.54 -57.18
N GLU A 97 74.11 36.50 -57.18
CA GLU A 97 74.86 35.91 -56.05
C GLU A 97 74.82 36.81 -54.80
N ASP A 98 74.59 38.12 -54.93
CA ASP A 98 74.63 39.04 -53.79
C ASP A 98 73.42 38.87 -52.85
N ASP A 99 72.28 38.42 -53.38
CA ASP A 99 71.02 38.23 -52.65
C ASP A 99 70.53 36.76 -52.67
N ASP A 100 71.34 35.82 -53.20
CA ASP A 100 71.03 34.39 -53.33
C ASP A 100 69.67 34.14 -54.05
N GLU A 101 69.33 35.02 -55.00
CA GLU A 101 68.07 35.03 -55.77
C GLU A 101 68.27 34.35 -57.14
N VAL A 102 67.31 33.52 -57.55
CA VAL A 102 67.26 32.88 -58.87
C VAL A 102 65.84 32.90 -59.40
N ASP A 103 65.65 33.55 -60.54
CA ASP A 103 64.36 33.69 -61.20
C ASP A 103 64.40 33.00 -62.56
N VAL A 104 63.37 32.21 -62.86
CA VAL A 104 63.22 31.51 -64.14
C VAL A 104 61.79 31.65 -64.62
N GLU A 105 61.61 32.36 -65.73
CA GLU A 105 60.31 32.56 -66.37
C GLU A 105 60.29 31.79 -67.70
N PHE A 106 59.26 30.96 -67.94
CA PHE A 106 59.07 30.27 -69.21
C PHE A 106 57.60 29.94 -69.48
N ASP A 107 57.05 30.49 -70.57
CA ASP A 107 55.72 30.08 -71.11
C ASP A 107 54.61 30.03 -70.03
N GLY A 108 54.54 31.05 -69.18
CA GLY A 108 53.54 31.16 -68.10
C GLY A 108 53.86 30.39 -66.82
N LEU A 109 55.06 29.80 -66.73
CA LEU A 109 55.62 29.24 -65.51
C LEU A 109 56.72 30.17 -64.99
N ASP A 110 56.54 30.67 -63.78
CA ASP A 110 57.49 31.51 -63.08
C ASP A 110 58.02 30.75 -61.86
N ILE A 111 59.34 30.68 -61.70
CA ILE A 111 60.01 30.03 -60.59
C ILE A 111 60.95 31.07 -59.97
N GLU A 112 60.64 31.50 -58.75
CA GLU A 112 61.47 32.41 -57.98
C GLU A 112 62.06 31.65 -56.79
N GLN A 113 63.37 31.76 -56.57
CA GLN A 113 64.01 31.27 -55.37
C GLN A 113 64.76 32.43 -54.73
N ASN A 114 64.45 32.72 -53.46
CA ASN A 114 65.12 33.75 -52.67
C ASN A 114 65.66 33.12 -51.38
N ASP A 115 66.98 32.99 -51.25
CA ASP A 115 67.61 32.26 -50.13
C ASP A 115 67.06 30.81 -50.00
N GLU A 116 66.29 30.57 -48.93
CA GLU A 116 65.65 29.30 -48.58
C GLU A 116 64.21 29.20 -49.13
N ASP A 117 63.65 30.32 -49.59
CA ASP A 117 62.28 30.44 -50.05
C ASP A 117 62.18 30.05 -51.53
N VAL A 118 61.12 29.34 -51.91
CA VAL A 118 60.85 28.92 -53.29
C VAL A 118 59.39 29.18 -53.61
N ALA A 119 59.12 29.98 -54.64
CA ALA A 119 57.80 30.17 -55.23
C ALA A 119 57.79 29.63 -56.66
N VAL A 120 56.68 28.99 -57.03
CA VAL A 120 56.41 28.50 -58.39
C VAL A 120 54.97 28.85 -58.74
N GLU A 121 54.78 29.68 -59.75
CA GLU A 121 53.48 30.07 -60.28
C GLU A 121 53.33 29.52 -61.71
N ASP A 122 52.25 28.79 -62.01
CA ASP A 122 51.90 28.31 -63.36
C ASP A 122 50.51 28.84 -63.72
N ASP A 123 50.50 29.94 -64.47
CA ASP A 123 49.30 30.62 -64.97
C ASP A 123 48.42 29.71 -65.84
N GLU A 124 49.02 28.76 -66.58
CA GLU A 124 48.27 27.86 -67.45
C GLU A 124 47.56 26.75 -66.68
N ALA A 125 48.18 26.28 -65.60
CA ALA A 125 47.64 25.24 -64.74
C ALA A 125 46.83 25.76 -63.56
N GLU A 126 46.81 27.09 -63.34
CA GLU A 126 46.23 27.74 -62.14
C GLU A 126 46.84 27.11 -60.88
N LEU A 127 48.16 26.95 -60.87
CA LEU A 127 48.93 26.35 -59.78
C LEU A 127 49.87 27.36 -59.17
N ASP A 128 49.78 27.54 -57.86
CA ASP A 128 50.74 28.32 -57.09
C ASP A 128 51.35 27.41 -56.02
N PHE A 129 52.66 27.48 -55.84
CA PHE A 129 53.37 26.74 -54.81
C PHE A 129 54.36 27.68 -54.14
N GLU A 130 54.29 27.80 -52.82
CA GLU A 130 55.19 28.62 -52.03
C GLU A 130 55.80 27.78 -50.90
N ASN A 131 57.06 28.05 -50.59
CA ASN A 131 57.76 27.46 -49.46
C ASN A 131 58.68 28.53 -48.90
N ASP A 132 58.43 29.03 -47.69
CA ASP A 132 59.25 30.06 -47.04
C ASP A 132 60.15 29.49 -45.91
N GLY A 133 60.33 28.16 -45.94
CA GLY A 133 61.11 27.39 -44.99
C GLY A 133 60.35 26.95 -43.73
N ASP A 134 59.43 27.77 -43.23
CA ASP A 134 58.60 27.46 -42.04
C ASP A 134 57.21 26.96 -42.47
N GLU A 135 56.69 27.46 -43.60
CA GLU A 135 55.40 27.14 -44.18
C GLU A 135 55.54 26.60 -45.62
N VAL A 136 54.68 25.66 -45.99
CA VAL A 136 54.56 25.17 -47.37
C VAL A 136 53.12 25.24 -47.81
N GLU A 137 52.89 25.96 -48.90
CA GLU A 137 51.57 26.20 -49.46
C GLU A 137 51.53 25.69 -50.91
N ALA A 138 50.43 25.04 -51.28
CA ALA A 138 50.15 24.67 -52.66
C ALA A 138 48.68 24.92 -52.99
N LYS A 139 48.44 25.80 -53.96
CA LYS A 139 47.12 26.17 -54.47
C LYS A 139 46.91 25.63 -55.88
N SER A 140 45.74 25.07 -56.15
CA SER A 140 45.31 24.64 -57.47
C SER A 140 43.82 24.91 -57.67
N GLY A 141 43.49 25.98 -58.40
CA GLY A 141 42.11 26.39 -58.59
C GLY A 141 41.42 26.72 -57.26
N ASP A 142 40.47 25.86 -56.84
CA ASP A 142 39.71 25.98 -55.60
C ASP A 142 40.26 25.09 -54.45
N HIS A 143 41.37 24.39 -54.68
CA HIS A 143 42.03 23.53 -53.69
C HIS A 143 43.28 24.19 -53.14
N GLU A 144 43.46 24.09 -51.83
CA GLU A 144 44.56 24.70 -51.08
C GLU A 144 45.08 23.69 -50.04
N ILE A 145 46.40 23.60 -49.94
CA ILE A 145 47.07 22.76 -48.94
C ILE A 145 48.15 23.63 -48.31
N GLU A 146 48.03 23.87 -47.02
CA GLU A 146 48.97 24.66 -46.22
C GLU A 146 49.53 23.78 -45.09
N GLN A 147 50.84 23.83 -44.90
CA GLN A 147 51.51 23.15 -43.79
C GLN A 147 52.45 24.12 -43.09
N ASP A 148 52.10 24.50 -41.86
CA ASP A 148 52.94 25.29 -40.95
C ASP A 148 53.44 24.37 -39.81
N ASP A 149 54.76 24.16 -39.73
CA ASP A 149 55.38 23.26 -38.76
C ASP A 149 54.78 21.82 -38.73
N ASP A 150 54.03 21.48 -37.67
CA ASP A 150 53.39 20.19 -37.41
C ASP A 150 51.87 20.21 -37.71
N ASP A 151 51.36 21.37 -38.14
CA ASP A 151 49.96 21.62 -38.45
C ASP A 151 49.73 21.48 -39.98
N LEU A 152 48.56 21.01 -40.39
CA LEU A 152 48.22 20.77 -41.80
C LEU A 152 46.77 21.19 -42.04
N GLU A 153 46.57 22.08 -42.99
CA GLU A 153 45.28 22.56 -43.45
C GLU A 153 45.10 22.17 -44.92
N VAL A 154 43.94 21.63 -45.25
CA VAL A 154 43.55 21.27 -46.61
C VAL A 154 42.14 21.76 -46.85
N GLU A 155 41.99 22.73 -47.73
CA GLU A 155 40.70 23.32 -48.07
C GLU A 155 40.34 22.97 -49.52
N ASP A 156 39.11 22.50 -49.72
CA ASP A 156 38.49 22.29 -51.02
C ASP A 156 37.23 23.13 -51.10
N HIS A 157 37.37 24.34 -51.61
CA HIS A 157 36.28 25.31 -51.67
C HIS A 157 35.18 24.91 -52.67
N GLU A 158 35.45 24.05 -53.66
CA GLU A 158 34.45 23.58 -54.62
C GLU A 158 33.52 22.55 -53.97
N ASP A 159 34.09 21.60 -53.23
CA ASP A 159 33.36 20.51 -52.58
C ASP A 159 33.00 20.82 -51.10
N GLY A 160 33.42 21.97 -50.56
CA GLY A 160 33.16 22.41 -49.19
C GLY A 160 33.74 21.44 -48.17
N LEU A 161 34.96 20.95 -48.43
CA LEU A 161 35.68 20.02 -47.56
C LEU A 161 36.85 20.76 -46.95
N ASP A 162 36.85 20.87 -45.63
CA ASP A 162 37.92 21.50 -44.88
C ASP A 162 38.50 20.45 -43.92
N PHE A 163 39.82 20.31 -43.93
CA PHE A 163 40.55 19.41 -43.06
C PHE A 163 41.64 20.20 -42.35
N GLU A 164 41.64 20.15 -41.03
CA GLU A 164 42.66 20.78 -40.20
C GLU A 164 43.24 19.72 -39.27
N SER A 165 44.56 19.72 -39.10
CA SER A 165 45.20 18.94 -38.06
C SER A 165 46.20 19.78 -37.30
N GLU A 166 46.07 19.80 -35.97
CA GLU A 166 46.96 20.55 -35.09
C GLU A 166 47.76 19.60 -34.17
N ASP A 167 48.86 20.12 -33.60
CA ASP A 167 49.69 19.44 -32.58
C ASP A 167 50.20 18.08 -33.08
N GLY A 168 50.60 18.00 -34.35
CA GLY A 168 51.10 16.79 -35.00
C GLY A 168 50.04 15.70 -35.19
N GLY A 169 48.77 16.11 -35.33
CA GLY A 169 47.60 15.25 -35.52
C GLY A 169 47.01 14.68 -34.22
N ASP A 170 47.31 15.30 -33.07
CA ASP A 170 46.60 15.02 -31.82
C ASP A 170 45.22 15.71 -31.78
N VAL A 171 45.03 16.77 -32.57
CA VAL A 171 43.74 17.36 -32.92
C VAL A 171 43.54 17.21 -34.44
N VAL A 172 42.38 16.72 -34.86
CA VAL A 172 42.02 16.61 -36.27
C VAL A 172 40.56 16.98 -36.42
N ASP A 173 40.29 18.00 -37.22
CA ASP A 173 38.94 18.50 -37.47
C ASP A 173 38.67 18.34 -38.98
N VAL A 174 37.51 17.77 -39.31
CA VAL A 174 37.09 17.55 -40.71
C VAL A 174 35.68 18.04 -40.88
N GLU A 175 35.53 19.11 -41.66
CA GLU A 175 34.24 19.68 -42.04
C GLU A 175 33.91 19.26 -43.47
N PHE A 176 32.68 18.80 -43.70
CA PHE A 176 32.18 18.55 -45.04
C PHE A 176 30.68 18.81 -45.14
N GLU A 177 30.29 19.69 -46.06
CA GLU A 177 28.91 20.16 -46.18
C GLU A 177 28.39 20.68 -44.81
N ASP A 178 27.47 19.93 -44.18
CA ASP A 178 26.88 20.25 -42.87
C ASP A 178 27.25 19.20 -41.80
N ASN A 179 28.44 18.58 -41.90
CA ASN A 179 28.92 17.60 -40.94
C ASN A 179 30.31 17.97 -40.46
N GLU A 180 30.56 17.74 -39.17
CA GLU A 180 31.82 18.03 -38.50
C GLU A 180 32.31 16.78 -37.77
N ILE A 181 33.59 16.47 -37.91
CA ILE A 181 34.25 15.38 -37.18
C ILE A 181 35.45 15.97 -36.44
N GLU A 182 35.33 16.15 -35.14
CA GLU A 182 36.45 16.56 -34.28
C GLU A 182 37.09 15.32 -33.62
N GLN A 183 38.40 15.18 -33.71
CA GLN A 183 39.18 14.22 -32.93
C GLN A 183 40.11 14.95 -31.98
N ARG A 184 40.01 14.68 -30.67
CA ARG A 184 40.97 15.15 -29.66
C ARG A 184 41.61 13.98 -28.91
N GLY A 185 42.80 13.58 -29.34
CA GLY A 185 43.56 12.46 -28.80
C GLY A 185 42.87 11.10 -29.00
N LYS A 186 42.01 10.69 -28.06
CA LYS A 186 41.29 9.39 -28.11
C LYS A 186 39.77 9.52 -28.21
N SER A 187 39.23 10.71 -28.00
CA SER A 187 37.83 11.01 -28.29
C SER A 187 37.71 11.37 -29.76
N VAL A 188 36.62 10.91 -30.36
CA VAL A 188 36.16 11.32 -31.68
C VAL A 188 34.72 11.72 -31.44
N ASP A 189 34.42 12.96 -31.77
CA ASP A 189 33.12 13.57 -31.71
C ASP A 189 32.68 13.78 -33.17
N VAL A 190 31.45 13.40 -33.49
CA VAL A 190 30.90 13.48 -34.84
C VAL A 190 29.58 14.22 -34.71
N GLU A 191 29.51 15.40 -35.28
CA GLU A 191 28.30 16.21 -35.37
C GLU A 191 27.77 16.08 -36.80
N THR A 192 26.50 15.67 -36.92
CA THR A 192 25.77 15.62 -38.19
C THR A 192 24.51 16.43 -38.01
N ASP A 193 24.09 17.17 -39.03
CA ASP A 193 22.78 17.81 -39.03
C ASP A 193 21.64 16.84 -38.69
N GLU A 194 20.68 17.38 -37.94
CA GLU A 194 19.38 16.79 -37.62
C GLU A 194 18.71 16.19 -38.87
N VAL A 195 18.28 14.93 -38.79
CA VAL A 195 17.60 14.29 -39.93
C VAL A 195 16.13 14.70 -39.95
N GLU A 196 15.85 15.90 -40.45
CA GLU A 196 14.48 16.38 -40.67
C GLU A 196 13.88 15.79 -41.97
N TYR A 197 12.76 15.08 -41.86
CA TYR A 197 12.01 14.55 -43.01
C TYR A 197 10.53 14.95 -42.98
N GLU A 198 10.15 15.91 -43.81
CA GLU A 198 8.74 16.27 -44.03
C GLU A 198 8.18 15.68 -45.34
N ARG A 199 7.10 14.89 -45.26
CA ARG A 199 6.36 14.45 -46.45
C ARG A 199 4.87 14.27 -46.21
N GLY A 200 4.10 15.13 -46.85
CA GLY A 200 2.65 14.95 -46.98
C GLY A 200 1.89 15.14 -45.66
N GLY A 201 2.41 16.00 -44.78
CA GLY A 201 1.83 16.26 -43.45
C GLY A 201 2.53 15.54 -42.30
N ASN A 202 3.40 14.56 -42.61
CA ASN A 202 4.21 13.86 -41.60
C ASN A 202 5.55 14.59 -41.43
N LYS A 203 5.96 14.83 -40.18
CA LYS A 203 7.27 15.34 -39.75
C LYS A 203 8.01 14.23 -39.01
N PHE A 204 9.32 14.13 -39.20
CA PHE A 204 10.19 13.20 -38.48
C PHE A 204 11.51 13.90 -38.22
N GLU A 205 11.95 13.92 -36.97
CA GLU A 205 13.23 14.47 -36.51
C GLU A 205 13.87 13.41 -35.60
N ASP A 206 15.17 13.18 -35.74
CA ASP A 206 15.91 12.15 -34.99
C ASP A 206 17.32 12.64 -34.76
N ASP A 207 17.61 12.92 -33.50
CA ASP A 207 18.91 13.27 -32.98
C ASP A 207 19.38 12.25 -31.94
N ALA A 208 20.63 12.38 -31.49
CA ALA A 208 21.24 11.41 -30.58
C ALA A 208 20.47 11.20 -29.26
N SER A 209 19.79 12.24 -28.75
CA SER A 209 18.98 12.24 -27.53
C SER A 209 17.48 12.19 -27.80
N ASP A 210 17.03 12.77 -28.91
CA ASP A 210 15.62 13.14 -29.09
C ASP A 210 15.04 12.59 -30.39
N LEU A 211 13.74 12.30 -30.40
CA LEU A 211 13.05 11.79 -31.57
C LEU A 211 11.64 12.36 -31.61
N GLU A 212 11.25 12.98 -32.72
CA GLU A 212 9.89 13.48 -32.94
C GLU A 212 9.30 12.83 -34.19
N PHE A 213 8.06 12.40 -34.12
CA PHE A 213 7.25 11.97 -35.26
C PHE A 213 5.83 12.49 -35.10
N GLU A 214 5.43 13.40 -35.98
CA GLU A 214 4.09 14.03 -35.98
C GLU A 214 3.35 13.72 -37.29
N ASN A 215 2.06 13.42 -37.18
CA ASN A 215 1.12 13.34 -38.31
C ASN A 215 -0.31 13.55 -37.81
N ASP A 216 -1.25 13.79 -38.74
CA ASP A 216 -2.68 14.06 -38.50
C ASP A 216 -3.40 13.13 -37.50
N ASP A 217 -2.86 11.94 -37.17
CA ASP A 217 -3.52 10.94 -36.31
C ASP A 217 -2.72 10.59 -35.03
N VAL A 218 -1.40 10.80 -35.02
CA VAL A 218 -0.49 10.29 -33.98
C VAL A 218 0.76 11.17 -33.92
N ASP A 219 1.11 11.56 -32.71
CA ASP A 219 2.34 12.26 -32.36
C ASP A 219 3.16 11.37 -31.40
N VAL A 220 4.46 11.25 -31.64
CA VAL A 220 5.39 10.45 -30.85
C VAL A 220 6.63 11.27 -30.60
N GLU A 221 6.93 11.52 -29.34
CA GLU A 221 8.10 12.28 -28.92
C GLU A 221 8.93 11.45 -27.95
N ARG A 222 10.26 11.56 -28.06
CA ARG A 222 11.20 11.11 -27.05
C ARG A 222 12.10 12.27 -26.73
N ASP A 223 12.04 12.78 -25.52
CA ASP A 223 12.93 13.83 -25.01
C ASP A 223 13.75 13.27 -23.84
N HIS A 224 15.07 13.18 -23.98
CA HIS A 224 15.98 12.77 -22.90
C HIS A 224 15.65 11.44 -22.16
N GLY A 225 14.88 10.54 -22.79
CA GLY A 225 14.50 9.23 -22.23
C GLY A 225 13.04 9.13 -21.81
N GLU A 226 12.34 10.26 -21.70
CA GLU A 226 10.89 10.35 -21.60
C GLU A 226 10.29 10.01 -22.97
N VAL A 227 9.20 9.26 -23.00
CA VAL A 227 8.52 8.86 -24.24
C VAL A 227 7.05 9.23 -24.12
N GLU A 228 6.57 10.04 -25.05
CA GLU A 228 5.19 10.50 -25.14
C GLU A 228 4.57 10.00 -26.46
N ILE A 229 3.34 9.48 -26.40
CA ILE A 229 2.56 9.07 -27.58
C ILE A 229 1.16 9.65 -27.44
N GLU A 230 0.86 10.69 -28.23
CA GLU A 230 -0.44 11.34 -28.25
C GLU A 230 -1.23 10.94 -29.51
N THR A 231 -2.52 10.74 -29.34
CA THR A 231 -3.51 10.59 -30.41
C THR A 231 -4.77 11.36 -30.03
N ASP A 232 -5.68 11.59 -30.99
CA ASP A 232 -7.01 12.18 -30.73
C ASP A 232 -7.81 11.55 -29.57
N GLU A 233 -7.49 10.32 -29.14
CA GLU A 233 -8.23 9.56 -28.13
C GLU A 233 -7.39 9.05 -26.95
N HIS A 234 -6.06 9.09 -27.03
CA HIS A 234 -5.15 8.44 -26.08
C HIS A 234 -3.88 9.25 -25.91
N GLU A 235 -3.36 9.22 -24.70
CA GLU A 235 -2.06 9.79 -24.30
C GLU A 235 -1.32 8.72 -23.51
N ILE A 236 -0.04 8.53 -23.80
CA ILE A 236 0.82 7.57 -23.10
C ILE A 236 2.15 8.26 -22.83
N GLU A 237 2.52 8.38 -21.57
CA GLU A 237 3.78 9.00 -21.13
C GLU A 237 4.58 8.01 -20.30
N HIS A 238 5.91 8.00 -20.46
CA HIS A 238 6.79 7.13 -19.69
C HIS A 238 8.19 7.74 -19.53
N ASP A 239 8.60 8.01 -18.30
CA ASP A 239 9.86 8.70 -17.98
C ASP A 239 11.02 7.74 -17.61
N GLY A 240 10.76 6.43 -17.57
CA GLY A 240 11.73 5.41 -17.15
C GLY A 240 11.39 4.77 -15.81
N GLU A 241 10.66 5.48 -14.96
CA GLU A 241 10.17 5.02 -13.66
C GLU A 241 8.64 4.90 -13.73
N GLU A 242 7.96 5.95 -14.16
CA GLU A 242 6.50 6.07 -14.19
C GLU A 242 5.94 5.77 -15.59
N LEU A 243 4.69 5.29 -15.65
CA LEU A 243 3.94 5.06 -16.88
C LEU A 243 2.52 5.56 -16.68
N GLU A 244 2.15 6.57 -17.47
CA GLU A 244 0.81 7.13 -17.51
C GLU A 244 0.12 6.75 -18.83
N VAL A 245 -1.15 6.36 -18.75
CA VAL A 245 -1.98 6.02 -19.91
C VAL A 245 -3.36 6.63 -19.72
N GLU A 246 -3.64 7.68 -20.48
CA GLU A 246 -4.96 8.28 -20.53
C GLU A 246 -5.73 7.81 -21.76
N LYS A 247 -7.02 7.51 -21.57
CA LYS A 247 -7.96 7.26 -22.65
C LYS A 247 -9.37 7.56 -22.16
N ALA A 248 -10.04 8.54 -22.76
CA ALA A 248 -11.46 8.88 -22.57
C ALA A 248 -12.27 7.97 -21.59
N GLY A 249 -12.23 8.31 -20.30
CA GLY A 249 -12.93 7.59 -19.21
C GLY A 249 -12.12 6.46 -18.54
N PHE A 250 -10.83 6.38 -18.84
CA PHE A 250 -9.85 5.46 -18.26
C PHE A 250 -8.52 6.22 -18.07
N HIS A 251 -7.98 6.15 -16.87
CA HIS A 251 -6.66 6.63 -16.48
C HIS A 251 -5.92 5.45 -15.83
N PHE A 252 -4.63 5.33 -16.10
CA PHE A 252 -3.76 4.35 -15.46
C PHE A 252 -2.42 5.01 -15.23
N GLU A 253 -1.90 4.87 -14.02
CA GLU A 253 -0.59 5.38 -13.64
C GLU A 253 0.15 4.30 -12.85
N ASN A 254 1.43 4.07 -13.18
CA ASN A 254 2.34 3.34 -12.32
C ASN A 254 3.30 4.35 -11.69
N LEU A 255 3.32 4.44 -10.36
CA LEU A 255 4.01 5.49 -9.60
C LEU A 255 5.51 5.20 -9.38
N GLY A 256 6.13 4.45 -10.29
CA GLY A 256 7.57 4.19 -10.34
C GLY A 256 8.18 3.34 -9.22
N LYS A 257 7.40 2.98 -8.20
CA LYS A 257 7.82 2.05 -7.14
C LYS A 257 7.28 0.65 -7.39
N GLU A 258 7.99 -0.35 -6.87
CA GLU A 258 7.50 -1.73 -6.89
C GLU A 258 6.19 -1.77 -6.11
N ASP A 259 5.12 -2.17 -6.79
CA ASP A 259 3.76 -2.40 -6.25
C ASP A 259 2.88 -1.15 -6.02
N ASP A 260 3.26 0.03 -6.56
CA ASP A 260 2.40 1.24 -6.53
C ASP A 260 1.71 1.49 -7.88
N VAL A 261 0.37 1.53 -7.90
CA VAL A 261 -0.45 1.67 -9.12
C VAL A 261 -1.73 2.44 -8.81
N ASP A 262 -2.13 3.32 -9.71
CA ASP A 262 -3.43 4.01 -9.70
C ASP A 262 -4.19 3.72 -11.00
N VAL A 263 -5.48 3.40 -10.89
CA VAL A 263 -6.39 3.15 -12.01
C VAL A 263 -7.75 3.79 -11.77
N GLU A 264 -8.10 4.78 -12.59
CA GLU A 264 -9.45 5.35 -12.62
C GLU A 264 -10.19 4.88 -13.89
N ALA A 265 -11.39 4.34 -13.74
CA ALA A 265 -12.22 3.96 -14.88
C ALA A 265 -13.72 4.02 -14.57
N ASP A 266 -14.50 4.71 -15.42
CA ASP A 266 -15.96 4.75 -15.31
C ASP A 266 -16.47 5.11 -13.88
N ASP A 267 -15.87 6.13 -13.26
CA ASP A 267 -16.16 6.61 -11.89
C ASP A 267 -15.80 5.59 -10.77
N ILE A 268 -14.84 4.68 -11.05
CA ILE A 268 -14.21 3.78 -10.07
C ILE A 268 -12.73 4.16 -10.00
N GLU A 269 -12.23 4.36 -8.80
CA GLU A 269 -10.82 4.65 -8.49
C GLU A 269 -10.24 3.44 -7.76
N VAL A 270 -9.04 3.00 -8.14
CA VAL A 270 -8.33 1.88 -7.53
C VAL A 270 -6.89 2.30 -7.32
N GLU A 271 -6.52 2.49 -6.06
CA GLU A 271 -5.17 2.87 -5.66
C GLU A 271 -4.50 1.69 -4.94
N GLN A 272 -3.23 1.47 -5.21
CA GLN A 272 -2.39 0.51 -4.51
C GLN A 272 -1.09 1.21 -4.13
N GLU A 273 -0.73 1.15 -2.84
CA GLU A 273 0.56 1.59 -2.33
C GLU A 273 1.21 0.44 -1.54
N GLY A 274 2.16 -0.27 -2.16
CA GLY A 274 2.79 -1.44 -1.56
C GLY A 274 1.82 -2.59 -1.28
N ASP A 275 1.62 -2.89 0.01
CA ASP A 275 0.68 -3.94 0.48
C ASP A 275 -0.73 -3.38 0.73
N ASP A 276 -0.89 -2.05 0.77
CA ASP A 276 -2.16 -1.37 1.01
C ASP A 276 -2.91 -1.14 -0.31
N ALA A 277 -4.25 -1.16 -0.26
CA ALA A 277 -5.08 -0.98 -1.45
C ALA A 277 -6.44 -0.37 -1.11
N GLU A 278 -6.90 0.53 -1.98
CA GLU A 278 -8.14 1.28 -1.84
C GLU A 278 -8.96 1.17 -3.13
N VAL A 279 -10.28 1.04 -3.01
CA VAL A 279 -11.21 0.96 -4.15
C VAL A 279 -12.47 1.76 -3.84
N GLU A 280 -12.58 2.92 -4.49
CA GLU A 280 -13.74 3.81 -4.37
C GLU A 280 -14.62 3.76 -5.63
N ASP A 281 -15.94 3.84 -5.46
CA ASP A 281 -16.87 4.11 -6.57
C ASP A 281 -17.78 5.32 -6.31
N ALA A 282 -18.24 5.97 -7.38
CA ALA A 282 -19.13 7.12 -7.26
C ALA A 282 -20.54 6.81 -6.70
N ASN A 283 -20.87 5.54 -6.45
CA ASN A 283 -22.10 5.13 -5.78
C ASN A 283 -21.94 5.04 -4.25
N GLY A 284 -20.74 5.35 -3.74
CA GLY A 284 -20.40 5.29 -2.32
C GLY A 284 -20.14 3.86 -1.85
N LEU A 285 -19.67 2.97 -2.74
CA LEU A 285 -18.99 1.76 -2.33
C LEU A 285 -17.52 2.09 -2.13
N ASP A 286 -17.02 1.74 -0.95
CA ASP A 286 -15.63 1.94 -0.57
C ASP A 286 -15.06 0.63 -0.01
N PHE A 287 -13.77 0.43 -0.24
CA PHE A 287 -13.00 -0.69 0.27
C PHE A 287 -11.57 -0.23 0.49
N GLU A 288 -11.09 -0.38 1.73
CA GLU A 288 -9.72 -0.03 2.09
C GLU A 288 -9.08 -1.22 2.82
N ASN A 289 -7.80 -1.49 2.51
CA ASN A 289 -6.97 -2.40 3.29
C ASN A 289 -5.70 -1.66 3.68
N GLU A 290 -5.56 -1.39 4.97
CA GLU A 290 -4.38 -0.78 5.58
C GLU A 290 -3.81 -1.74 6.64
N ASP A 291 -2.58 -2.22 6.44
CA ASP A 291 -1.91 -3.17 7.34
C ASP A 291 -2.76 -4.44 7.64
N ASP A 292 -3.22 -4.60 8.90
CA ASP A 292 -4.00 -5.73 9.41
C ASP A 292 -5.52 -5.42 9.45
N ARG A 293 -5.94 -4.29 8.86
CA ARG A 293 -7.31 -3.77 8.86
C ARG A 293 -7.94 -3.85 7.49
N LEU A 294 -9.25 -4.04 7.47
CA LEU A 294 -10.03 -4.21 6.27
C LEU A 294 -11.39 -3.54 6.42
N ASP A 295 -11.59 -2.46 5.69
CA ASP A 295 -12.73 -1.59 5.84
C ASP A 295 -13.61 -1.67 4.59
N PHE A 296 -14.93 -1.71 4.79
CA PHE A 296 -15.92 -1.74 3.73
C PHE A 296 -17.02 -0.74 4.03
N GLU A 297 -17.22 0.24 3.15
CA GLU A 297 -18.36 1.16 3.22
C GLU A 297 -19.32 0.91 2.06
N ASP A 298 -20.62 0.92 2.33
CA ASP A 298 -21.63 1.07 1.30
C ASP A 298 -22.77 2.01 1.74
N ALA A 299 -23.78 2.17 0.90
CA ALA A 299 -24.95 3.00 1.20
C ALA A 299 -25.78 2.56 2.44
N THR A 300 -25.45 1.41 3.04
CA THR A 300 -26.11 0.84 4.22
C THR A 300 -25.30 0.99 5.50
N GLY A 301 -23.98 1.23 5.42
CA GLY A 301 -23.10 1.45 6.56
C GLY A 301 -21.64 1.07 6.32
N THR A 302 -20.83 1.22 7.36
CA THR A 302 -19.44 0.75 7.40
C THR A 302 -19.33 -0.60 8.10
N VAL A 303 -18.31 -1.37 7.72
CA VAL A 303 -17.87 -2.60 8.39
C VAL A 303 -16.34 -2.60 8.38
N ASP A 304 -15.76 -2.58 9.56
CA ASP A 304 -14.32 -2.56 9.79
C ASP A 304 -13.89 -3.88 10.43
N LEU A 305 -12.82 -4.49 9.92
CA LEU A 305 -12.31 -5.78 10.39
C LEU A 305 -10.82 -5.65 10.71
N GLU A 306 -10.43 -5.86 11.96
CA GLU A 306 -9.03 -5.92 12.39
C GLU A 306 -8.71 -7.34 12.87
N VAL A 307 -7.67 -7.97 12.31
CA VAL A 307 -7.24 -9.31 12.75
C VAL A 307 -5.74 -9.34 13.00
N THR A 308 -5.37 -9.54 14.26
CA THR A 308 -3.99 -9.72 14.71
C THR A 308 -3.74 -11.15 15.19
N ASP A 309 -2.52 -11.44 15.62
CA ASP A 309 -2.18 -12.73 16.24
C ASP A 309 -2.92 -12.97 17.58
N GLU A 310 -3.42 -11.91 18.24
CA GLU A 310 -3.96 -11.92 19.61
C GLU A 310 -5.46 -11.58 19.67
N MET A 311 -5.96 -10.88 18.66
CA MET A 311 -7.31 -10.29 18.64
C MET A 311 -7.94 -10.41 17.26
N ALA A 312 -9.25 -10.61 17.21
CA ALA A 312 -10.06 -10.41 16.02
C ALA A 312 -11.24 -9.52 16.38
N ASP A 313 -11.42 -8.44 15.64
CA ASP A 313 -12.39 -7.39 15.94
C ASP A 313 -13.19 -7.02 14.68
N ILE A 314 -14.49 -6.84 14.85
CA ILE A 314 -15.42 -6.50 13.77
C ILE A 314 -16.36 -5.39 14.27
N GLU A 315 -16.16 -4.17 13.78
CA GLU A 315 -17.03 -3.02 14.03
C GLU A 315 -17.98 -2.83 12.83
N PHE A 316 -19.25 -2.56 13.08
CA PHE A 316 -20.20 -2.24 12.02
C PHE A 316 -21.33 -1.32 12.50
N ASP A 317 -22.09 -0.77 11.55
CA ASP A 317 -23.29 0.01 11.85
C ASP A 317 -24.33 -0.84 12.61
N GLY A 318 -24.30 -0.76 13.94
CA GLY A 318 -25.21 -1.45 14.85
C GLY A 318 -24.52 -2.31 15.91
N GLY A 319 -23.18 -2.36 15.97
CA GLY A 319 -22.48 -3.05 17.03
C GLY A 319 -21.04 -3.46 16.72
N GLU A 320 -20.46 -4.19 17.65
CA GLU A 320 -19.10 -4.72 17.59
C GLU A 320 -19.04 -6.19 18.03
N ILE A 321 -18.06 -6.93 17.50
CA ILE A 321 -17.74 -8.29 17.89
C ILE A 321 -16.24 -8.36 18.11
N GLU A 322 -15.83 -8.46 19.37
CA GLU A 322 -14.42 -8.53 19.76
C GLU A 322 -14.09 -9.93 20.30
N GLN A 323 -12.99 -10.50 19.82
CA GLN A 323 -12.40 -11.70 20.39
C GLN A 323 -10.97 -11.40 20.84
N ILE A 324 -10.69 -11.49 22.15
CA ILE A 324 -9.36 -11.36 22.72
C ILE A 324 -8.94 -12.68 23.36
N GLU A 325 -7.89 -13.31 22.84
CA GLU A 325 -7.44 -14.64 23.29
C GLU A 325 -8.59 -15.69 23.28
N ASP A 326 -9.10 -16.05 24.47
CA ASP A 326 -10.19 -17.01 24.67
C ASP A 326 -11.53 -16.32 25.02
N ALA A 327 -11.54 -14.99 25.21
CA ALA A 327 -12.72 -14.20 25.50
C ALA A 327 -13.46 -13.77 24.22
N LEU A 328 -14.79 -13.71 24.28
CA LEU A 328 -15.65 -13.24 23.19
C LEU A 328 -16.68 -12.26 23.74
N GLU A 329 -16.71 -11.07 23.15
CA GLU A 329 -17.64 -9.98 23.45
C GLU A 329 -18.42 -9.63 22.19
N VAL A 330 -19.73 -9.44 22.33
CA VAL A 330 -20.64 -9.07 21.25
C VAL A 330 -21.60 -8.03 21.80
N GLU A 331 -21.42 -6.78 21.39
CA GLU A 331 -22.32 -5.67 21.71
C GLU A 331 -23.07 -5.30 20.44
N ILE A 332 -24.40 -5.50 20.40
CA ILE A 332 -25.23 -5.07 19.27
C ILE A 332 -26.45 -4.34 19.80
N ASP A 333 -26.77 -3.13 19.30
CA ASP A 333 -27.91 -2.27 19.68
C ASP A 333 -28.51 -2.46 21.12
N ASP A 334 -29.31 -3.51 21.32
CA ASP A 334 -30.10 -3.81 22.52
C ASP A 334 -29.73 -5.17 23.15
N VAL A 335 -28.59 -5.75 22.80
CA VAL A 335 -28.13 -7.08 23.21
C VAL A 335 -26.61 -7.06 23.41
N ASP A 336 -26.20 -7.40 24.62
CA ASP A 336 -24.80 -7.54 24.99
C ASP A 336 -24.53 -9.00 25.40
N PHE A 337 -23.39 -9.54 24.98
CA PHE A 337 -22.98 -10.89 25.29
C PHE A 337 -21.49 -10.95 25.55
N GLU A 338 -21.12 -11.48 26.72
CA GLU A 338 -19.73 -11.67 27.10
C GLU A 338 -19.46 -13.13 27.49
N ASN A 339 -18.29 -13.63 27.10
CA ASN A 339 -17.81 -14.94 27.52
C ASN A 339 -16.29 -14.90 27.70
N ASP A 340 -15.86 -14.86 28.95
CA ASP A 340 -14.45 -14.87 29.35
C ASP A 340 -13.92 -16.28 29.65
N GLY A 341 -14.70 -17.31 29.31
CA GLY A 341 -14.38 -18.73 29.52
C GLY A 341 -14.82 -19.28 30.88
N ASP A 342 -14.78 -18.46 31.94
CA ASP A 342 -15.23 -18.81 33.29
C ASP A 342 -16.61 -18.20 33.64
N ARG A 343 -16.94 -17.06 33.02
CA ARG A 343 -18.23 -16.35 33.13
C ARG A 343 -18.89 -16.27 31.76
N LEU A 344 -20.21 -16.34 31.74
CA LEU A 344 -21.05 -16.02 30.58
C LEU A 344 -22.11 -15.03 31.00
N GLU A 345 -22.28 -13.99 30.21
CA GLU A 345 -23.24 -12.92 30.46
C GLU A 345 -24.00 -12.66 29.16
N PHE A 346 -25.31 -12.52 29.29
CA PHE A 346 -26.20 -12.19 28.19
C PHE A 346 -27.22 -11.19 28.71
N GLU A 347 -27.08 -9.95 28.26
CA GLU A 347 -27.94 -8.84 28.66
C GLU A 347 -28.76 -8.37 27.47
N THR A 348 -29.97 -7.92 27.75
CA THR A 348 -30.86 -7.25 26.80
C THR A 348 -31.55 -6.09 27.51
N GLU A 349 -32.28 -5.23 26.79
CA GLU A 349 -33.04 -4.15 27.44
C GLU A 349 -33.95 -4.59 28.61
N ASP A 350 -34.42 -5.84 28.60
CA ASP A 350 -35.44 -6.34 29.53
C ASP A 350 -34.99 -7.56 30.37
N HIS A 351 -33.91 -8.25 30.00
CA HIS A 351 -33.49 -9.51 30.64
C HIS A 351 -31.98 -9.60 30.74
N ASP A 352 -31.50 -10.05 31.89
CA ASP A 352 -30.10 -10.32 32.16
C ASP A 352 -29.93 -11.78 32.58
N ILE A 353 -28.91 -12.45 32.04
CA ILE A 353 -28.60 -13.85 32.35
C ILE A 353 -27.10 -13.94 32.59
N GLU A 354 -26.73 -14.27 33.82
CA GLU A 354 -25.33 -14.52 34.21
C GLU A 354 -25.12 -16.00 34.55
N GLN A 355 -24.00 -16.55 34.13
CA GLN A 355 -23.53 -17.85 34.58
C GLN A 355 -22.08 -17.74 35.02
N ASP A 356 -21.84 -18.02 36.30
CA ASP A 356 -20.52 -18.05 36.93
C ASP A 356 -20.26 -19.43 37.51
N ASP A 357 -19.30 -20.17 36.91
CA ASP A 357 -19.01 -21.57 37.26
C ASP A 357 -20.27 -22.49 37.23
N ASP A 358 -20.78 -22.86 38.41
CA ASP A 358 -21.93 -23.75 38.63
C ASP A 358 -23.20 -22.96 39.07
N SER A 359 -23.12 -21.62 39.15
CA SER A 359 -24.24 -20.74 39.48
C SER A 359 -24.87 -20.14 38.22
N VAL A 360 -26.18 -19.91 38.25
CA VAL A 360 -26.96 -19.27 37.18
C VAL A 360 -27.89 -18.24 37.79
N ASP A 361 -27.88 -17.05 37.24
CA ASP A 361 -28.74 -15.93 37.59
C ASP A 361 -29.53 -15.49 36.35
N VAL A 362 -30.81 -15.19 36.52
CA VAL A 362 -31.73 -14.73 35.48
C VAL A 362 -32.63 -13.66 36.06
N GLU A 363 -32.48 -12.43 35.61
CA GLU A 363 -33.32 -11.29 35.97
C GLU A 363 -34.22 -10.90 34.77
N ASP A 364 -35.53 -10.77 34.99
CA ASP A 364 -36.50 -10.21 34.03
C ASP A 364 -37.07 -8.90 34.58
N HIS A 365 -36.51 -7.79 34.10
CA HIS A 365 -36.86 -6.43 34.54
C HIS A 365 -38.25 -5.98 34.07
N GLU A 366 -38.82 -6.60 33.03
CA GLU A 366 -40.15 -6.24 32.51
C GLU A 366 -41.25 -6.78 33.43
N ASP A 367 -41.14 -8.05 33.81
CA ASP A 367 -42.12 -8.75 34.62
C ASP A 367 -41.76 -8.80 36.12
N GLY A 368 -40.56 -8.34 36.51
CA GLY A 368 -40.07 -8.32 37.89
C GLY A 368 -39.94 -9.72 38.45
N ILE A 369 -39.29 -10.60 37.67
CA ILE A 369 -39.12 -12.02 37.99
C ILE A 369 -37.62 -12.31 38.01
N ASP A 370 -37.13 -12.82 39.13
CA ASP A 370 -35.73 -13.14 39.33
C ASP A 370 -35.59 -14.62 39.70
N PHE A 371 -34.53 -15.25 39.19
CA PHE A 371 -34.22 -16.64 39.45
C PHE A 371 -32.73 -16.81 39.63
N GLU A 372 -32.33 -17.25 40.82
CA GLU A 372 -30.95 -17.59 41.13
C GLU A 372 -30.83 -19.08 41.44
N SER A 373 -29.73 -19.67 41.02
CA SER A 373 -29.37 -21.05 41.38
C SER A 373 -27.89 -21.12 41.67
N GLU A 374 -27.54 -21.56 42.87
CA GLU A 374 -26.16 -21.71 43.32
C GLU A 374 -25.78 -23.18 43.48
N ASP A 375 -24.47 -23.44 43.55
CA ASP A 375 -23.87 -24.74 43.85
C ASP A 375 -24.38 -25.91 42.96
N GLY A 376 -24.74 -25.62 41.71
CA GLY A 376 -25.23 -26.60 40.75
C GLY A 376 -26.70 -26.98 40.91
N GLY A 377 -27.49 -26.12 41.56
CA GLY A 377 -28.92 -26.26 41.80
C GLY A 377 -29.28 -27.02 43.07
N ASP A 378 -28.35 -27.08 44.02
CA ASP A 378 -28.64 -27.49 45.39
C ASP A 378 -29.34 -26.33 46.14
N ASP A 379 -29.00 -25.09 45.79
CA ASP A 379 -29.67 -23.88 46.26
C ASP A 379 -30.37 -23.17 45.08
N VAL A 380 -31.63 -22.80 45.27
CA VAL A 380 -32.48 -22.20 44.24
C VAL A 380 -33.40 -21.15 44.86
N GLU A 381 -33.42 -19.98 44.27
CA GLU A 381 -34.29 -18.87 44.62
C GLU A 381 -35.14 -18.47 43.42
N PHE A 382 -36.40 -18.13 43.68
CA PHE A 382 -37.31 -17.57 42.69
C PHE A 382 -38.08 -16.43 43.34
N GLU A 383 -37.80 -15.21 42.91
CA GLU A 383 -38.44 -14.00 43.40
C GLU A 383 -39.36 -13.42 42.31
N THR A 384 -40.44 -12.81 42.75
CA THR A 384 -41.28 -11.90 42.00
C THR A 384 -41.60 -10.71 42.88
N ASP A 385 -42.07 -9.60 42.32
CA ASP A 385 -42.57 -8.42 43.08
C ASP A 385 -43.49 -8.75 44.28
N GLU A 386 -44.18 -9.91 44.26
CA GLU A 386 -45.19 -10.32 45.24
C GLU A 386 -44.79 -11.55 46.07
N HIS A 387 -43.87 -12.38 45.59
CA HIS A 387 -43.59 -13.72 46.14
C HIS A 387 -42.12 -14.09 46.07
N GLU A 388 -41.63 -14.76 47.11
CA GLU A 388 -40.26 -15.27 47.21
C GLU A 388 -40.33 -16.77 47.55
N ILE A 389 -39.53 -17.58 46.86
CA ILE A 389 -39.42 -19.02 47.08
C ILE A 389 -37.94 -19.37 47.13
N GLU A 390 -37.45 -19.73 48.31
CA GLU A 390 -36.08 -20.16 48.52
C GLU A 390 -36.03 -21.65 48.85
N GLN A 391 -35.13 -22.38 48.21
CA GLN A 391 -34.78 -23.74 48.59
C GLN A 391 -33.27 -23.79 48.84
N HIS A 392 -32.88 -24.20 50.04
CA HIS A 392 -31.49 -24.48 50.37
C HIS A 392 -31.34 -25.95 50.78
N ASP A 393 -30.64 -26.75 49.99
CA ASP A 393 -30.57 -28.22 50.15
C ASP A 393 -31.98 -28.89 50.26
N ASP A 394 -32.34 -29.34 51.47
CA ASP A 394 -33.59 -30.04 51.80
C ASP A 394 -34.64 -29.11 52.45
N ASP A 395 -34.26 -27.86 52.75
CA ASP A 395 -35.08 -26.84 53.41
C ASP A 395 -35.80 -25.97 52.35
N LEU A 396 -37.05 -25.58 52.61
CA LEU A 396 -37.90 -24.80 51.68
C LEU A 396 -38.63 -23.68 52.41
N GLU A 397 -38.50 -22.46 51.90
CA GLU A 397 -39.16 -21.25 52.38
C GLU A 397 -40.01 -20.65 51.25
N VAL A 398 -41.21 -20.20 51.59
CA VAL A 398 -42.14 -19.55 50.64
C VAL A 398 -42.78 -18.37 51.36
N GLU A 399 -42.50 -17.17 50.87
CA GLU A 399 -43.09 -15.93 51.37
C GLU A 399 -44.03 -15.30 50.32
N ASP A 400 -45.15 -14.77 50.80
CA ASP A 400 -46.07 -13.91 50.05
C ASP A 400 -46.13 -12.55 50.75
N HIS A 401 -45.45 -11.57 50.18
CA HIS A 401 -45.33 -10.24 50.78
C HIS A 401 -46.62 -9.41 50.66
N GLU A 402 -47.58 -9.80 49.80
CA GLU A 402 -48.85 -9.08 49.68
C GLU A 402 -49.84 -9.45 50.80
N ASP A 403 -49.88 -10.74 51.17
CA ASP A 403 -50.84 -11.30 52.12
C ASP A 403 -50.24 -11.60 53.52
N ASP A 404 -48.96 -11.25 53.75
CA ASP A 404 -48.21 -11.52 54.99
C ASP A 404 -48.32 -13.02 55.37
N VAL A 405 -48.03 -13.90 54.40
CA VAL A 405 -48.07 -15.37 54.55
C VAL A 405 -46.68 -15.95 54.35
N GLU A 406 -46.24 -16.78 55.29
CA GLU A 406 -44.92 -17.41 55.30
C GLU A 406 -45.10 -18.92 55.51
N PHE A 407 -44.36 -19.73 54.76
CA PHE A 407 -44.31 -21.18 54.92
C PHE A 407 -42.86 -21.63 54.91
N GLU A 408 -42.42 -22.20 56.02
CA GLU A 408 -41.08 -22.77 56.16
C GLU A 408 -41.19 -24.29 56.34
N ASN A 409 -40.33 -25.03 55.66
CA ASN A 409 -40.15 -26.45 55.90
C ASN A 409 -38.68 -26.81 55.97
N ASP A 410 -38.26 -27.08 57.20
CA ASP A 410 -36.95 -27.63 57.48
C ASP A 410 -37.03 -29.15 57.70
N ASP A 411 -35.87 -29.79 57.73
CA ASP A 411 -35.66 -31.23 58.01
C ASP A 411 -36.47 -31.78 59.22
N ASP A 412 -36.71 -30.97 60.24
CA ASP A 412 -37.35 -31.36 61.52
C ASP A 412 -38.67 -30.63 61.81
N GLU A 413 -39.04 -29.62 61.02
CA GLU A 413 -40.13 -28.68 61.29
C GLU A 413 -40.90 -28.25 60.05
N VAL A 414 -42.20 -28.04 60.20
CA VAL A 414 -43.05 -27.38 59.18
C VAL A 414 -43.78 -26.25 59.88
N GLU A 415 -43.65 -25.04 59.36
CA GLU A 415 -44.27 -23.84 59.89
C GLU A 415 -45.15 -23.19 58.81
N PHE A 416 -46.30 -22.67 59.21
CA PHE A 416 -47.17 -21.90 58.35
C PHE A 416 -47.71 -20.73 59.17
N GLU A 417 -47.26 -19.53 58.82
CA GLU A 417 -47.63 -18.30 59.48
C GLU A 417 -48.48 -17.42 58.55
N THR A 418 -49.44 -16.75 59.14
CA THR A 418 -50.15 -15.62 58.56
C THR A 418 -50.33 -14.57 59.65
N ASP A 419 -50.72 -13.37 59.24
CA ASP A 419 -51.14 -12.25 60.10
C ASP A 419 -52.10 -12.58 61.28
N GLU A 420 -52.82 -13.71 61.23
CA GLU A 420 -53.81 -14.13 62.22
C GLU A 420 -53.59 -15.54 62.81
N HIS A 421 -52.69 -16.33 62.22
CA HIS A 421 -52.59 -17.78 62.40
C HIS A 421 -51.15 -18.24 62.35
N GLU A 422 -50.75 -19.11 63.27
CA GLU A 422 -49.43 -19.74 63.30
C GLU A 422 -49.64 -21.24 63.52
N ILE A 423 -49.03 -22.06 62.68
CA ILE A 423 -49.13 -23.53 62.75
C ILE A 423 -47.73 -24.11 62.65
N GLU A 424 -47.21 -24.62 63.77
CA GLU A 424 -45.94 -25.35 63.81
C GLU A 424 -46.17 -26.86 63.92
N GLN A 425 -45.40 -27.66 63.17
CA GLN A 425 -45.32 -29.10 63.33
C GLN A 425 -43.87 -29.54 63.50
N ARG A 426 -43.55 -30.07 64.69
CA ARG A 426 -42.26 -30.70 65.00
C ARG A 426 -42.42 -32.20 65.21
N GLY A 427 -42.13 -32.99 64.19
CA GLY A 427 -42.30 -34.46 64.21
C GLY A 427 -43.77 -34.90 64.36
N ASP A 428 -44.12 -35.51 65.49
CA ASP A 428 -45.50 -35.93 65.81
C ASP A 428 -46.30 -34.82 66.55
N ALA A 429 -45.62 -33.74 66.98
CA ALA A 429 -46.26 -32.65 67.70
C ALA A 429 -46.78 -31.59 66.73
N VAL A 430 -47.94 -31.00 67.05
CA VAL A 430 -48.61 -29.95 66.26
C VAL A 430 -49.09 -28.86 67.21
N GLU A 431 -48.74 -27.62 66.90
CA GLU A 431 -49.18 -26.41 67.57
C GLU A 431 -49.99 -25.57 66.57
N VAL A 432 -51.13 -25.04 67.02
CA VAL A 432 -51.97 -24.14 66.21
C VAL A 432 -52.37 -22.98 67.09
N GLU A 433 -51.82 -21.81 66.80
CA GLU A 433 -52.20 -20.56 67.43
C GLU A 433 -53.09 -19.75 66.48
N THR A 434 -54.17 -19.20 67.03
CA THR A 434 -55.01 -18.23 66.33
C THR A 434 -55.57 -17.25 67.34
N HIS A 435 -56.04 -16.09 66.88
CA HIS A 435 -56.69 -15.08 67.72
C HIS A 435 -57.75 -15.66 68.68
N GLY A 436 -57.31 -15.95 69.92
CA GLY A 436 -58.10 -16.43 71.04
C GLY A 436 -58.28 -17.93 71.18
N ILE A 437 -57.55 -18.77 70.43
CA ILE A 437 -57.53 -20.23 70.58
C ILE A 437 -56.11 -20.74 70.34
N GLU A 438 -55.60 -21.53 71.29
CA GLU A 438 -54.32 -22.24 71.20
C GLU A 438 -54.61 -23.74 71.27
N LEU A 439 -54.06 -24.53 70.34
CA LEU A 439 -54.16 -25.98 70.34
C LEU A 439 -52.77 -26.58 70.30
N GLU A 440 -52.45 -27.39 71.29
CA GLU A 440 -51.21 -28.15 71.35
C GLU A 440 -51.52 -29.65 71.28
N SER A 441 -50.80 -30.40 70.45
CA SER A 441 -50.85 -31.86 70.43
C SER A 441 -49.44 -32.43 70.45
N ASP A 442 -49.21 -33.42 71.30
CA ASP A 442 -47.94 -34.17 71.38
C ASP A 442 -47.98 -35.50 70.60
N GLY A 443 -49.01 -35.69 69.76
CA GLY A 443 -49.27 -36.93 69.02
C GLY A 443 -50.00 -38.03 69.83
N GLU A 444 -50.09 -37.91 71.15
CA GLU A 444 -50.85 -38.83 72.02
C GLU A 444 -52.10 -38.18 72.63
N THR A 445 -52.01 -36.88 72.91
CA THR A 445 -53.04 -36.06 73.53
C THR A 445 -53.21 -34.73 72.77
N VAL A 446 -54.35 -34.08 72.98
CA VAL A 446 -54.69 -32.79 72.38
C VAL A 446 -55.21 -31.91 73.50
N ASP A 447 -54.55 -30.79 73.71
CA ASP A 447 -54.94 -29.73 74.63
C ASP A 447 -55.47 -28.54 73.81
N LEU A 448 -56.53 -27.91 74.32
CA LEU A 448 -57.19 -26.79 73.65
C LEU A 448 -57.42 -25.70 74.70
N GLU A 449 -56.68 -24.61 74.57
CA GLU A 449 -56.86 -23.40 75.36
C GLU A 449 -57.67 -22.39 74.53
N ARG A 450 -58.59 -21.69 75.18
CA ARG A 450 -59.41 -20.67 74.53
C ARG A 450 -59.39 -19.44 75.41
N ASP A 451 -59.08 -18.30 74.82
CA ASP A 451 -59.17 -17.02 75.48
C ASP A 451 -60.60 -16.85 76.04
N GLU A 452 -60.66 -16.54 77.32
CA GLU A 452 -61.86 -16.60 78.15
C GLU A 452 -62.97 -15.65 77.69
N HIS A 453 -63.75 -15.95 76.63
CA HIS A 453 -65.02 -15.25 76.37
C HIS A 453 -66.07 -16.10 75.62
N GLU A 454 -66.86 -16.91 76.36
CA GLU A 454 -68.31 -16.76 76.52
C GLU A 454 -68.83 -17.82 77.51
N ASP A 455 -69.25 -17.35 78.69
CA ASP A 455 -69.73 -18.14 79.82
C ASP A 455 -70.90 -19.07 79.48
N ILE A 456 -70.75 -20.38 79.71
CA ILE A 456 -71.89 -21.29 79.96
C ILE A 456 -71.56 -22.16 81.18
N GLU A 457 -71.80 -21.62 82.37
CA GLU A 457 -71.81 -22.35 83.65
C GLU A 457 -73.11 -23.17 83.80
N VAL A 458 -73.04 -24.49 83.62
CA VAL A 458 -74.09 -25.44 84.12
C VAL A 458 -73.46 -26.62 84.89
N GLY A 459 -72.14 -26.63 85.08
CA GLY A 459 -71.43 -27.78 85.67
C GLY A 459 -71.55 -27.95 87.20
N ALA A 460 -72.00 -26.93 87.94
CA ALA A 460 -71.85 -26.93 89.41
C ALA A 460 -73.11 -27.31 90.21
N PHE A 461 -74.28 -27.44 89.60
CA PHE A 461 -75.55 -27.56 90.36
C PHE A 461 -76.13 -28.98 90.45
N LEU A 462 -75.58 -29.96 89.71
CA LEU A 462 -76.14 -31.32 89.63
C LEU A 462 -75.31 -32.40 90.34
N ASP A 463 -74.17 -32.06 90.95
CA ASP A 463 -73.23 -33.06 91.48
C ASP A 463 -73.58 -33.57 92.90
N ASP A 464 -74.52 -32.93 93.61
CA ASP A 464 -74.83 -33.26 95.02
C ASP A 464 -76.21 -33.91 95.24
N LEU A 465 -77.00 -34.15 94.18
CA LEU A 465 -78.27 -34.89 94.31
C LEU A 465 -78.12 -36.34 93.87
N THR A 466 -78.57 -37.27 94.72
CA THR A 466 -78.53 -38.68 94.36
C THR A 466 -79.66 -39.03 93.37
N ARG A 467 -79.39 -39.96 92.47
CA ARG A 467 -80.30 -40.36 91.38
C ARG A 467 -81.68 -40.81 91.88
N ASP A 468 -81.78 -41.32 93.10
CA ASP A 468 -83.04 -41.77 93.69
C ASP A 468 -83.89 -40.58 94.20
N GLU A 469 -83.26 -39.49 94.65
CA GLU A 469 -83.94 -38.25 95.09
C GLU A 469 -84.47 -37.44 93.91
N ILE A 470 -83.75 -37.44 92.78
CA ILE A 470 -84.19 -36.82 91.51
C ILE A 470 -85.45 -37.53 90.96
N ILE A 471 -85.53 -38.85 91.11
CA ILE A 471 -86.66 -39.65 90.61
C ILE A 471 -87.91 -39.47 91.49
N GLU A 472 -87.76 -39.30 92.81
CA GLU A 472 -88.90 -39.06 93.71
C GLU A 472 -89.54 -37.69 93.44
N LEU A 473 -88.74 -36.64 93.21
CA LEU A 473 -89.19 -35.29 92.84
C LEU A 473 -89.92 -35.21 91.49
N GLY A 474 -89.47 -35.96 90.46
CA GLY A 474 -90.13 -36.00 89.15
C GLY A 474 -91.49 -36.72 89.15
N THR A 475 -91.70 -37.68 90.06
CA THR A 475 -92.93 -38.49 90.06
C THR A 475 -94.13 -37.88 90.81
N GLU A 476 -93.91 -36.95 91.74
CA GLU A 476 -94.99 -36.32 92.54
C GLU A 476 -95.41 -34.94 91.98
N THR A 477 -94.50 -34.19 91.34
CA THR A 477 -94.79 -32.89 90.69
C THR A 477 -95.37 -33.03 89.27
N GLY A 478 -95.38 -34.25 88.70
CA GLY A 478 -95.92 -34.51 87.36
C GLY A 478 -95.05 -33.93 86.23
N ALA A 479 -93.80 -33.60 86.50
CA ALA A 479 -92.79 -33.26 85.51
C ALA A 479 -92.25 -34.56 84.90
N ASP A 480 -92.74 -34.92 83.72
CA ASP A 480 -92.39 -36.19 83.07
C ASP A 480 -90.99 -36.18 82.42
N ASP A 481 -90.31 -35.02 82.34
CA ASP A 481 -88.97 -34.85 81.76
C ASP A 481 -88.05 -33.93 82.62
N LEU A 482 -86.74 -34.20 82.59
CA LEU A 482 -85.70 -33.57 83.42
C LEU A 482 -85.49 -32.06 83.15
N ASP A 483 -85.88 -31.59 81.97
CA ASP A 483 -85.74 -30.20 81.54
C ASP A 483 -86.81 -29.28 82.17
N ASP A 484 -88.00 -29.81 82.48
CA ASP A 484 -89.10 -29.04 83.08
C ASP A 484 -88.83 -28.67 84.55
N LEU A 485 -87.89 -29.37 85.21
CA LEU A 485 -87.47 -29.08 86.59
C LEU A 485 -86.45 -27.93 86.67
N ALA A 486 -85.77 -27.59 85.58
CA ALA A 486 -84.78 -26.51 85.53
C ALA A 486 -85.42 -25.11 85.38
N ASP A 487 -86.66 -25.05 84.89
CA ASP A 487 -87.38 -23.80 84.58
C ASP A 487 -88.48 -23.44 85.61
N MET A 488 -88.61 -24.19 86.70
CA MET A 488 -89.63 -23.93 87.73
C MET A 488 -89.16 -22.88 88.75
N ASP A 489 -89.76 -21.69 88.68
CA ASP A 489 -89.58 -20.63 89.66
C ASP A 489 -90.17 -21.03 91.03
N LEU A 490 -89.41 -20.85 92.11
CA LEU A 490 -89.77 -21.21 93.50
C LEU A 490 -91.08 -20.57 94.03
N ASP A 491 -91.65 -19.57 93.33
CA ASP A 491 -92.90 -18.90 93.69
C ASP A 491 -94.17 -19.68 93.30
N GLU A 492 -94.05 -20.76 92.51
CA GLU A 492 -95.18 -21.60 92.06
C GLU A 492 -95.45 -22.83 92.95
N LEU A 493 -94.57 -23.11 93.93
CA LEU A 493 -94.74 -24.22 94.88
C LEU A 493 -95.77 -23.88 95.96
N ASP A 494 -96.65 -24.83 96.29
CA ASP A 494 -97.63 -24.60 97.34
C ASP A 494 -97.01 -24.70 98.75
N ASN A 495 -97.69 -24.12 99.75
CA ASN A 495 -97.16 -24.08 101.11
C ASN A 495 -96.99 -25.47 101.74
N ASP A 496 -97.67 -26.51 101.23
CA ASP A 496 -97.54 -27.88 101.73
C ASP A 496 -96.25 -28.53 101.15
N GLU A 497 -95.88 -28.20 99.92
CA GLU A 497 -94.61 -28.63 99.27
C GLU A 497 -93.39 -27.92 99.88
N ILE A 498 -93.49 -26.62 100.16
CA ILE A 498 -92.43 -25.86 100.84
C ILE A 498 -92.25 -26.37 102.29
N GLU A 499 -93.33 -26.68 103.02
CA GLU A 499 -93.23 -27.27 104.36
C GLU A 499 -92.59 -28.68 104.35
N MET A 500 -92.72 -29.46 103.26
CA MET A 500 -92.02 -30.74 103.14
C MET A 500 -90.52 -30.57 102.91
N LEU A 501 -90.11 -29.63 102.05
CA LEU A 501 -88.69 -29.32 101.82
C LEU A 501 -88.02 -28.79 103.09
N GLU A 502 -88.68 -27.90 103.84
CA GLU A 502 -88.19 -27.43 105.14
C GLU A 502 -88.15 -28.55 106.19
N ARG A 503 -89.06 -29.54 106.12
CA ARG A 503 -89.09 -30.68 107.04
C ARG A 503 -88.05 -31.75 106.73
N MET A 504 -87.69 -31.93 105.45
CA MET A 504 -86.59 -32.82 105.03
C MET A 504 -85.23 -32.22 105.37
N LEU A 505 -85.07 -30.90 105.24
CA LEU A 505 -83.84 -30.18 105.61
C LEU A 505 -83.65 -30.00 107.13
N SER A 506 -84.68 -30.24 107.95
CA SER A 506 -84.60 -30.05 109.42
C SER A 506 -84.48 -31.34 110.25
N HIS A 507 -84.37 -32.52 109.63
CA HIS A 507 -84.22 -33.78 110.36
C HIS A 507 -82.77 -34.28 110.45
N ASP A 508 -81.89 -33.43 110.96
CA ASP A 508 -80.54 -33.82 111.37
C ASP A 508 -80.50 -34.05 112.90
N GLY A 509 -80.72 -35.32 113.28
CA GLY A 509 -80.14 -35.95 114.47
C GLY A 509 -80.62 -35.53 115.87
N GLU A 510 -81.66 -36.20 116.41
CA GLU A 510 -81.82 -36.34 117.88
C GLU A 510 -82.20 -37.78 118.30
N THR A 511 -81.16 -38.51 118.73
CA THR A 511 -81.07 -39.54 119.79
C THR A 511 -81.56 -40.99 119.62
N ASP A 512 -80.60 -41.88 119.92
CA ASP A 512 -80.68 -43.05 120.80
C ASP A 512 -81.52 -44.29 120.42
N GLY A 513 -80.79 -45.36 120.04
CA GLY A 513 -80.58 -46.53 120.90
C GLY A 513 -81.73 -47.52 121.13
N GLU A 514 -81.63 -48.69 120.49
CA GLU A 514 -81.69 -50.02 121.13
C GLU A 514 -80.84 -51.05 120.37
#